data_AF-A0A953U8U0-F1
#
_entry.id   AF-A0A953U8U0-F1
#
_cell.length_a   1.000
_cell.length_b   1.000
_cell.length_c   1.000
_cell.angle_alpha   90.00
_cell.angle_beta   90.00
_cell.angle_gamma   90.00
#
_symmetry.space_group_name_H-M   'P 1'
#
loop_
_entity.id
_entity.type
_entity.pdbx_description
1 polymer ?
#
loop_
_entity_poly.entity_id
_entity_poly.type
_entity_poly.pdbx_seq_one_letter_code
_entity_poly.pdbx_strand_id
1 'polypeptide(L)'
;MRSRFILCAALIAAAAWAQPAKKAIPRTPDGHPDLQGIWTNATITPLERPAGFASKPTLSDAEAREFEKKDSASNTLDGDVDNN
;
A
#
# COMPACT_ATOMS: atom_id res chain seq x y z
N MET A 1 1.65 7.07 50.44
CA MET A 1 1.51 7.78 49.15
C MET A 1 2.67 7.56 48.16
N ARG A 2 3.57 6.58 48.36
CA ARG A 2 4.72 6.32 47.48
C ARG A 2 4.58 5.08 46.59
N SER A 3 3.64 4.17 46.93
CA SER A 3 3.47 2.88 46.26
C SER A 3 2.68 2.92 44.94
N ARG A 4 1.84 3.95 44.72
CA ARG A 4 1.08 4.12 43.48
C ARG A 4 1.92 4.69 42.33
N PHE A 5 2.94 5.48 42.65
CA PHE A 5 3.90 6.00 41.67
C PHE A 5 4.82 4.90 41.10
N ILE A 6 5.22 3.93 41.93
CA ILE A 6 6.07 2.81 41.51
C ILE A 6 5.31 1.86 40.57
N LEU A 7 4.01 1.65 40.79
CA LEU A 7 3.17 0.79 39.95
C LEU A 7 2.95 1.39 38.55
N CYS A 8 2.74 2.71 38.43
CA CYS A 8 2.63 3.38 37.13
C CYS A 8 3.96 3.38 36.36
N ALA A 9 5.09 3.57 37.04
CA ALA A 9 6.40 3.52 36.39
C ALA A 9 6.74 2.12 35.85
N ALA A 10 6.36 1.07 36.58
CA ALA A 10 6.54 -0.31 36.13
C ALA A 10 5.68 -0.67 34.89
N LEU A 11 4.46 -0.12 34.80
CA LEU A 11 3.58 -0.34 33.65
C LEU A 11 4.07 0.37 32.37
N ILE A 12 4.71 1.54 32.50
CA ILE A 12 5.30 2.26 31.35
C ILE A 12 6.54 1.54 30.82
N ALA A 13 7.36 0.97 31.72
CA ALA A 13 8.54 0.20 31.32
C ALA A 13 8.19 -1.08 30.55
N ALA A 14 7.14 -1.80 30.96
CA ALA A 14 6.69 -3.02 30.26
C ALA A 14 6.22 -2.74 28.81
N ALA A 15 5.63 -1.57 28.54
CA ALA A 15 5.18 -1.19 27.20
C ALA A 15 6.34 -0.89 26.22
N ALA A 16 7.51 -0.48 26.74
CA ALA A 16 8.69 -0.19 25.93
C ALA A 16 9.33 -1.46 25.32
N TRP A 17 9.21 -2.61 26.00
CA TRP A 17 9.73 -3.90 25.52
C TRP A 17 8.73 -4.72 24.71
N ALA A 18 7.47 -4.28 24.61
CA ALA A 18 6.43 -4.94 23.83
C ALA A 18 6.36 -4.48 22.37
N GLN A 19 7.30 -3.63 21.93
CA GLN A 19 7.35 -3.17 20.54
C GLN A 19 7.79 -4.33 19.63
N PRO A 20 7.02 -4.69 18.58
CA PRO A 20 7.49 -5.67 17.61
C PRO A 20 8.78 -5.15 16.96
N ALA A 21 9.79 -6.02 16.88
CA ALA A 21 11.02 -5.68 16.18
C ALA A 21 10.69 -5.29 14.74
N LYS A 22 11.10 -4.10 14.30
CA LYS A 22 10.93 -3.67 12.92
C LYS A 22 11.74 -4.62 12.03
N LYS A 23 11.07 -5.27 11.07
CA LYS A 23 11.74 -6.13 10.09
C LYS A 23 12.75 -5.29 9.31
N ALA A 24 14.00 -5.74 9.25
CA ALA A 24 15.04 -5.02 8.53
C ALA A 24 14.76 -5.06 7.02
N ILE A 25 14.94 -3.92 6.35
CA ILE A 25 14.84 -3.82 4.89
C ILE A 25 16.03 -4.60 4.29
N PRO A 26 15.81 -5.55 3.36
CA PRO A 26 16.88 -6.24 2.66
C PRO A 26 17.82 -5.25 1.97
N ARG A 27 19.11 -5.56 1.92
CA ARG A 27 20.13 -4.68 1.36
C ARG A 27 21.03 -5.43 0.38
N THR A 28 21.46 -4.72 -0.64
CA THR A 28 22.49 -5.15 -1.58
C THR A 28 23.88 -5.18 -0.92
N PRO A 29 24.89 -5.86 -1.50
CA PRO A 29 26.25 -5.94 -0.92
C PRO A 29 26.95 -4.59 -0.70
N ASP A 30 26.58 -3.59 -1.50
CA ASP A 30 27.02 -2.19 -1.42
C ASP A 30 26.17 -1.33 -0.45
N GLY A 31 25.16 -1.93 0.22
CA GLY A 31 24.45 -1.34 1.36
C GLY A 31 23.17 -0.57 1.03
N HIS A 32 22.77 -0.52 -0.24
CA HIS A 32 21.51 0.11 -0.66
C HIS A 32 20.30 -0.80 -0.36
N PRO A 33 19.08 -0.23 -0.18
CA PRO A 33 17.87 -1.04 -0.12
C PRO A 33 17.72 -1.90 -1.38
N ASP A 34 17.44 -3.18 -1.19
CA ASP A 34 17.17 -4.09 -2.28
C ASP A 34 15.71 -3.90 -2.76
N LEU A 35 15.58 -3.42 -3.99
CA LEU A 35 14.31 -3.13 -4.67
C LEU A 35 14.04 -4.15 -5.80
N GLN A 36 14.69 -5.32 -5.77
CA GLN A 36 14.42 -6.40 -6.72
C GLN A 36 13.05 -7.03 -6.48
N GLY A 37 12.44 -7.56 -7.55
CA GLY A 37 11.12 -8.17 -7.52
C GLY A 37 10.35 -7.90 -8.81
N ILE A 38 9.09 -8.35 -8.84
CA ILE A 38 8.15 -8.06 -9.93
C ILE A 38 7.43 -6.75 -9.57
N TRP A 39 7.47 -5.79 -10.50
CA TRP A 39 6.82 -4.50 -10.36
C TRP A 39 5.67 -4.40 -11.35
N THR A 40 4.51 -3.97 -10.88
CA THR A 40 3.33 -3.69 -11.71
C THR A 40 3.34 -2.24 -12.20
N ASN A 41 2.80 -2.01 -13.40
CA ASN A 41 2.51 -0.67 -13.92
C ASN A 41 0.99 -0.37 -13.99
N ALA A 42 0.20 -1.14 -13.24
CA ALA A 42 -1.25 -1.01 -13.16
C ALA A 42 -1.69 0.42 -12.86
N THR A 43 -2.46 1.03 -13.77
CA THR A 43 -3.07 2.35 -13.58
C THR A 43 -4.51 2.35 -14.07
N ILE A 44 -5.40 2.95 -13.28
CA ILE A 44 -6.81 3.14 -13.65
C ILE A 44 -6.96 4.23 -14.70
N THR A 45 -6.06 5.22 -14.68
CA THR A 45 -6.10 6.35 -15.61
C THR A 45 -5.03 6.17 -16.66
N PRO A 46 -5.37 5.67 -17.87
CA PRO A 46 -4.40 5.56 -18.95
C PRO A 46 -3.92 6.95 -19.39
N LEU A 47 -2.71 6.99 -19.98
CA LEU A 47 -2.12 8.23 -20.45
C LEU A 47 -2.94 8.86 -21.59
N GLU A 48 -3.49 8.02 -22.46
CA GLU A 48 -4.37 8.43 -23.55
C GLU A 48 -5.84 8.29 -23.15
N ARG A 49 -6.69 9.18 -23.67
CA ARG A 49 -8.13 9.12 -23.41
C ARG A 49 -8.73 7.86 -24.07
N PRO A 50 -9.47 7.02 -23.32
CA PRO A 50 -10.14 5.85 -23.89
C PRO A 50 -11.06 6.24 -25.06
N ALA A 51 -11.05 5.45 -26.13
CA ALA A 51 -11.83 5.72 -27.34
C ALA A 51 -13.34 5.88 -27.06
N GLY A 52 -13.88 5.13 -26.10
CA GLY A 52 -15.27 5.26 -25.65
C GLY A 52 -15.63 6.63 -25.05
N PHE A 53 -14.62 7.42 -24.66
CA PHE A 53 -14.78 8.77 -24.13
C PHE A 53 -14.26 9.85 -25.11
N ALA A 54 -13.88 9.49 -26.34
CA ALA A 54 -13.26 10.43 -27.29
C ALA A 54 -14.14 11.66 -27.61
N SER A 55 -15.46 11.45 -27.75
CA SER A 55 -16.44 12.52 -28.02
C SER A 55 -16.97 13.20 -26.76
N LYS A 56 -16.53 12.77 -25.57
CA LYS A 56 -17.08 13.20 -24.29
C LYS A 56 -16.00 13.89 -23.44
N PRO A 57 -15.98 15.24 -23.38
CA PRO A 57 -14.90 15.98 -22.72
C PRO A 57 -14.85 15.71 -21.21
N THR A 58 -16.01 15.56 -20.56
CA THR A 58 -16.15 15.36 -19.11
C THR A 58 -17.06 14.18 -18.79
N LEU A 59 -16.75 13.45 -17.72
CA LEU A 59 -17.61 12.41 -17.15
C LEU A 59 -18.38 12.99 -15.96
N SER A 60 -19.61 12.51 -15.74
CA SER A 60 -20.28 12.74 -14.46
C SER A 60 -19.67 11.85 -13.37
N ASP A 61 -19.84 12.22 -12.10
CA ASP A 61 -19.32 11.45 -10.97
C ASP A 61 -19.81 10.00 -10.94
N ALA A 62 -21.03 9.76 -11.41
CA ALA A 62 -21.58 8.41 -11.49
C ALA A 62 -20.84 7.56 -12.53
N GLU A 63 -20.56 8.13 -13.70
CA GLU A 63 -19.88 7.44 -14.80
C GLU A 63 -18.40 7.20 -14.48
N ALA A 64 -17.73 8.16 -13.84
CA ALA A 64 -16.36 7.99 -13.36
C ALA A 64 -16.27 6.82 -12.35
N ARG A 65 -17.17 6.77 -11.37
CA ARG A 65 -17.24 5.67 -10.40
C ARG A 65 -17.50 4.32 -11.04
N GLU A 66 -18.33 4.27 -12.08
CA GLU A 66 -18.54 3.03 -12.84
C GLU A 66 -17.31 2.60 -13.63
N PHE A 67 -16.58 3.56 -14.21
CA PHE A 67 -15.34 3.28 -14.93
C PHE A 67 -14.26 2.75 -13.98
N GLU A 68 -14.06 3.38 -12.84
CA GLU A 68 -13.12 2.94 -11.79
C GLU A 68 -13.42 1.51 -11.31
N LYS A 69 -14.71 1.19 -11.08
CA LYS A 69 -15.12 -0.17 -10.68
C LYS A 69 -14.81 -1.20 -11.76
N LYS A 70 -15.12 -0.89 -13.03
CA LYS A 70 -14.85 -1.79 -14.16
C LYS A 70 -13.34 -2.02 -14.34
N ASP A 71 -12.56 -0.96 -14.23
CA ASP A 71 -11.11 -1.03 -14.41
C ASP A 71 -10.41 -1.78 -13.26
N SER A 72 -10.82 -1.55 -12.01
CA SER A 72 -10.26 -2.27 -10.86
C SER A 72 -10.35 -3.80 -10.99
N ALA A 73 -11.38 -4.30 -11.68
CA ALA A 73 -11.55 -5.72 -11.95
C ALA A 73 -10.58 -6.25 -13.03
N SER A 74 -10.23 -5.42 -14.04
CA SER A 74 -9.31 -5.81 -15.11
C SER A 74 -7.84 -5.55 -14.77
N ASN A 75 -7.55 -4.51 -13.99
CA ASN A 75 -6.19 -4.14 -13.59
C ASN A 75 -5.64 -5.04 -12.48
N THR A 76 -6.49 -5.90 -11.91
CA THR A 76 -6.09 -6.98 -10.99
C THR A 76 -5.40 -8.15 -11.72
N LEU A 77 -5.41 -8.19 -13.06
CA LEU A 77 -4.83 -9.29 -13.84
C LEU A 77 -3.29 -9.32 -13.86
N ASP A 78 -2.62 -8.30 -13.33
CA ASP A 78 -1.15 -8.28 -13.13
C ASP A 78 -0.73 -8.97 -11.81
N GLY A 79 -1.65 -9.70 -11.15
CA GLY A 79 -1.50 -10.16 -9.76
C GLY A 79 -1.71 -11.65 -9.47
N ASP A 80 -2.15 -12.48 -10.43
CA ASP A 80 -2.30 -13.94 -10.21
C ASP A 80 -0.98 -14.70 -10.41
N VAL A 81 0.14 -14.11 -10.00
CA VAL A 81 1.41 -14.82 -9.86
C VAL A 81 1.51 -15.25 -8.40
N ASP A 82 0.93 -16.41 -8.13
CA ASP A 82 1.13 -17.23 -6.95
C ASP A 82 2.62 -17.52 -6.76
N ASN A 83 3.32 -16.61 -6.09
CA ASN A 83 4.72 -16.75 -5.71
C ASN A 83 4.87 -17.85 -4.64
N ASN A 84 5.19 -19.06 -5.09
CA ASN A 84 5.94 -20.06 -4.30
C ASN A 84 7.27 -20.39 -4.98
#